data_AF-A0A7C7D963-F1
#
_entry.id   AF-A0A7C7D963-F1
#
_cell.length_a   1.000
_cell.length_b   1.000
_cell.length_c   1.000
_cell.angle_alpha   90.00
_cell.angle_beta   90.00
_cell.angle_gamma   90.00
#
_symmetry.space_group_name_H-M   'P 1'
#
loop_
_entity.id
_entity.type
_entity.pdbx_description
1 polymer ?
#
loop_
_entity_poly.entity_id
_entity_poly.type
_entity_poly.pdbx_seq_one_letter_code
_entity_poly.pdbx_strand_id
1 'polypeptide(L)' 'MDKNIELMKKLIEEKKKKSAQQGGPNKAAAKLGQARGGNKSYKKGGLFDK' A
#
# COMPACT_ATOMS: atom_id res chain seq x y z
N MET A 1 26.66 -4.71 -31.79
CA MET A 1 25.31 -4.97 -31.22
C MET A 1 25.35 -5.14 -29.70
N ASP A 2 26.55 -5.21 -29.09
CA ASP A 2 26.76 -5.57 -27.68
C ASP A 2 26.34 -4.48 -26.67
N LYS A 3 26.46 -3.21 -27.06
CA LYS A 3 26.02 -2.07 -26.22
C LYS A 3 24.54 -2.12 -25.86
N ASN A 4 23.71 -2.67 -26.75
CA ASN A 4 22.27 -2.81 -26.52
C ASN A 4 21.96 -3.94 -25.54
N ILE A 5 22.72 -5.03 -25.58
CA ILE A 5 22.57 -6.17 -24.68
C ILE A 5 22.95 -5.76 -23.26
N GLU A 6 24.02 -4.98 -23.11
CA GLU A 6 24.46 -4.48 -21.81
C GLU A 6 23.46 -3.50 -21.19
N LEU A 7 22.88 -2.61 -22.01
CA LEU A 7 21.82 -1.70 -21.57
C LEU A 7 20.57 -2.46 -21.12
N MET A 8 20.15 -3.48 -21.88
CA MET A 8 19.01 -4.31 -21.50
C MET A 8 19.22 -5.04 -20.17
N LYS A 9 20.43 -5.57 -19.92
CA LYS A 9 20.76 -6.22 -18.65
C LYS A 9 20.64 -5.25 -17.46
N LYS A 10 21.16 -4.03 -17.60
CA LYS A 10 21.03 -2.98 -16.56
C LYS A 10 19.57 -2.64 -16.27
N LEU A 11 18.75 -2.47 -17.31
CA LEU A 11 17.32 -2.20 -17.16
C LEU A 11 16.56 -3.33 -16.47
N ILE A 12 16.92 -4.59 -16.72
CA ILE A 12 16.31 -5.75 -16.07
C ILE A 12 16.66 -5.78 -14.58
N GLU A 13 17.91 -5.52 -14.22
CA GLU A 13 18.34 -5.48 -12.81
C GLU A 13 17.65 -4.36 -12.02
N GLU A 14 17.55 -3.17 -12.60
CA GLU A 14 16.84 -2.04 -11.98
C GLU A 14 15.36 -2.35 -11.75
N LYS A 15 14.69 -2.95 -12.75
CA LYS A 15 13.29 -3.36 -12.62
C LYS A 15 13.09 -4.43 -11.55
N LYS A 16 14.00 -5.41 -11.45
CA LYS A 16 13.95 -6.46 -10.41
C LYS A 16 14.11 -5.85 -9.01
N LYS A 17 15.07 -4.95 -8.82
CA LYS A 17 15.27 -4.25 -7.53
C LYS A 17 14.03 -3.44 -7.14
N LYS A 18 13.47 -2.67 -8.08
CA LYS A 18 12.25 -1.87 -7.86
C LYS A 18 11.05 -2.75 -7.53
N SER A 19 10.87 -3.87 -8.25
CA SER A 19 9.80 -4.84 -7.97
C SER A 19 9.95 -5.49 -6.60
N ALA A 20 11.17 -5.80 -6.16
CA ALA A 20 11.43 -6.35 -4.84
C ALA A 20 11.17 -5.31 -3.73
N GLN A 21 11.55 -4.05 -3.96
CA GLN A 21 11.41 -2.95 -2.99
C GLN A 21 9.96 -2.48 -2.84
N GLN A 22 9.17 -2.52 -3.92
CA GLN A 22 7.78 -2.02 -3.89
C GLN A 22 6.86 -2.90 -3.05
N GLY A 23 7.32 -4.09 -2.63
CA GLY A 23 6.45 -5.11 -2.04
C GLY A 23 5.39 -5.55 -3.05
N GLY A 24 4.81 -6.73 -2.89
CA GLY A 24 3.57 -7.03 -3.62
C GLY A 24 2.52 -5.95 -3.36
N PRO A 25 1.42 -5.89 -4.14
CA PRO A 25 0.38 -4.91 -3.88
C PRO A 25 -0.05 -4.97 -2.41
N ASN A 26 0.43 -4.02 -1.62
CA ASN A 26 -0.13 -3.61 -0.33
C ASN A 26 -1.45 -2.91 -0.65
N LYS A 27 -2.34 -3.57 -1.42
CA LYS A 27 -3.76 -3.36 -1.24
C LYS A 27 -3.96 -3.79 0.18
N ALA A 28 -3.92 -2.83 1.12
CA ALA A 28 -4.28 -3.02 2.51
C ALA A 28 -5.50 -3.92 2.44
N ALA A 29 -5.34 -5.20 2.82
CA ALA A 29 -6.28 -6.26 2.46
C ALA A 29 -7.65 -5.67 2.74
N ALA A 30 -8.37 -5.29 1.67
CA ALA A 30 -9.47 -4.36 1.83
C ALA A 30 -10.41 -5.12 2.74
N LYS A 31 -10.53 -4.69 4.00
CA LYS A 31 -11.22 -5.43 5.05
C LYS A 31 -12.74 -5.32 4.82
N LEU A 32 -13.18 -5.47 3.57
CA LEU A 32 -14.53 -5.79 3.18
C LEU A 32 -14.84 -7.14 3.82
N GLY A 33 -15.69 -7.12 4.83
CA GLY A 33 -16.16 -8.33 5.52
C GLY A 33 -15.40 -8.73 6.78
N GLN A 34 -14.46 -7.94 7.31
CA GLN A 34 -14.00 -8.23 8.68
C GLN A 34 -15.06 -7.81 9.70
N ALA A 35 -15.36 -8.71 10.65
CA ALA A 35 -16.18 -8.39 11.81
C ALA A 35 -15.52 -7.22 12.57
N ARG A 36 -16.11 -6.03 12.45
CA ARG A 36 -15.75 -4.86 13.26
C ARG A 36 -16.77 -4.73 14.37
N GLY A 37 -16.32 -4.41 15.58
CA GLY A 37 -17.23 -3.96 16.62
C GLY A 37 -18.04 -2.76 16.11
N GLY A 38 -19.33 -2.69 16.47
CA GLY A 38 -20.17 -1.56 16.09
C GLY A 38 -19.58 -0.23 16.54
N ASN A 39 -19.73 0.83 15.72
CA ASN A 39 -19.35 2.17 16.12
C ASN A 39 -20.20 2.61 17.32
N LYS A 40 -19.61 2.61 18.52
CA LYS A 40 -20.26 3.11 19.73
C LYS A 40 -20.14 4.64 19.75
N SER A 41 -21.23 5.32 19.36
CA SER A 41 -21.37 6.75 19.62
C SER A 41 -21.99 6.94 20.99
N TYR A 42 -21.26 7.58 21.90
CA TYR A 42 -21.83 8.09 23.15
C TYR A 42 -22.27 9.53 22.91
N LYS A 43 -23.39 9.95 23.51
CA LYS A 43 -23.77 11.37 23.56
C LYS A 43 -22.66 12.12 24.29
N LYS A 44 -21.74 12.71 23.54
CA LYS A 44 -20.89 13.77 24.07
C LYS A 44 -21.76 15.02 24.09
N GLY A 45 -21.73 15.75 25.21
CA GLY A 45 -22.43 17.01 25.32
C GLY A 45 -22.15 17.92 24.12
N GLY A 46 -23.09 18.81 23.83
CA GLY A 46 -22.99 19.76 22.74
C GLY A 46 -21.75 20.66 22.87
N LEU A 47 -21.49 21.44 21.83
CA LEU A 47 -20.40 22.42 21.79
C LEU A 47 -20.40 23.39 22.99
N PHE A 48 -21.55 23.52 23.66
CA PHE A 48 -21.80 24.41 24.80
C PHE A 48 -21.98 23.68 26.15
N ASP A 49 -21.89 22.35 26.19
CA ASP A 49 -21.91 21.57 27.46
C ASP A 49 -20.51 21.52 28.11
N LYS A 50 -19.68 22.54 27.87
CA LYS A 50 -18.28 22.63 28.30
C LYS A 50 -18.09 23.71 29.35
#